data_AF-A0A264Y6M3-F1
#
_entry.id   AF-A0A264Y6M3-F1
#
_cell.length_a   1.000
_cell.length_b   1.000
_cell.length_c   1.000
_cell.angle_alpha   90.00
_cell.angle_beta   90.00
_cell.angle_gamma   90.00
#
_symmetry.space_group_name_H-M   'P 1'
#
loop_
_entity.id
_entity.type
_entity.pdbx_description
1 polymer ?
#
loop_
_entity_poly.entity_id
_entity_poly.type
_entity_poly.pdbx_seq_one_letter_code
_entity_poly.pdbx_strand_id
1 'polypeptide(L)' 'MTADEYYQLGNEYRRKGDWKHALDNYMEAIELDSESPAVEAKRMLDDIMSYYCKDMYNP' A
#
# COMPACT_ATOMS: atom_id res chain seq x y z
N MET A 1 -14.29 -6.20 -7.09
CA MET A 1 -13.26 -7.04 -6.47
C MET A 1 -13.56 -7.14 -4.98
N THR A 2 -13.15 -8.22 -4.32
CA THR A 2 -13.19 -8.36 -2.85
C THR A 2 -11.98 -7.66 -2.21
N ALA A 3 -12.01 -7.44 -0.89
CA ALA A 3 -10.86 -6.91 -0.16
C ALA A 3 -9.59 -7.75 -0.38
N ASP A 4 -9.74 -9.08 -0.42
CA ASP A 4 -8.64 -10.01 -0.73
C ASP A 4 -8.09 -9.83 -2.15
N GLU A 5 -8.96 -9.66 -3.15
CA GLU A 5 -8.52 -9.45 -4.53
C GLU A 5 -7.76 -8.13 -4.69
N TYR A 6 -8.25 -7.05 -4.05
CA TYR A 6 -7.56 -5.76 -4.02
C TYR A 6 -6.22 -5.86 -3.28
N TYR A 7 -6.17 -6.57 -2.15
CA TYR A 7 -4.92 -6.82 -1.42
C TYR A 7 -3.90 -7.58 -2.27
N GLN A 8 -4.30 -8.65 -2.97
CA GLN A 8 -3.41 -9.40 -3.85
C GLN A 8 -2.93 -8.55 -5.02
N LEU A 9 -3.82 -7.77 -5.65
CA LEU A 9 -3.45 -6.89 -6.75
C LEU A 9 -2.46 -5.80 -6.29
N GLY A 10 -2.70 -5.21 -5.10
CA GLY A 10 -1.76 -4.27 -4.48
C GLY A 10 -0.38 -4.90 -4.25
N ASN A 11 -0.33 -6.16 -3.80
CA ASN A 11 0.92 -6.90 -3.66
C ASN A 11 1.64 -7.12 -5.01
N GLU A 12 0.91 -7.36 -6.09
CA GLU A 12 1.51 -7.48 -7.42
C GLU A 12 2.15 -6.17 -7.88
N TYR A 13 1.44 -5.05 -7.73
CA TYR A 13 1.99 -3.73 -8.04
C TYR A 13 3.20 -3.41 -7.17
N ARG A 14 3.13 -3.71 -5.87
CA ARG A 14 4.24 -3.55 -4.92
C ARG A 14 5.48 -4.34 -5.36
N ARG A 15 5.31 -5.59 -5.82
CA ARG A 15 6.41 -6.42 -6.34
C ARG A 15 7.01 -5.88 -7.63
N LYS A 16 6.24 -5.16 -8.44
CA LYS A 16 6.70 -4.46 -9.65
C LYS A 16 7.38 -3.12 -9.34
N GLY A 17 7.36 -2.67 -8.09
CA GLY A 17 7.86 -1.35 -7.68
C GLY A 17 6.89 -0.20 -8.01
N ASP A 18 5.64 -0.52 -8.37
CA ASP A 18 4.60 0.47 -8.62
C ASP A 18 3.88 0.79 -7.31
N TRP A 19 4.54 1.60 -6.48
CA TRP A 19 4.09 1.92 -5.13
C TRP A 19 2.76 2.69 -5.12
N LYS A 20 2.50 3.50 -6.15
CA LYS A 20 1.26 4.28 -6.24
C LYS A 20 0.06 3.36 -6.45
N HIS A 21 0.09 2.50 -7.47
CA HIS A 21 -1.02 1.58 -7.70
C HIS A 21 -1.14 0.54 -6.59
N ALA A 22 -0.04 0.17 -5.93
CA ALA A 22 -0.09 -0.66 -4.73
C ALA A 22 -0.91 0.01 -3.61
N LEU A 23 -0.62 1.28 -3.32
CA LEU A 23 -1.31 2.06 -2.30
C LEU A 23 -2.81 2.21 -2.62
N ASP A 24 -3.15 2.56 -3.86
CA ASP A 24 -4.54 2.72 -4.30
C ASP A 24 -5.33 1.42 -4.08
N ASN A 25 -4.76 0.27 -4.46
CA ASN A 25 -5.39 -1.04 -4.23
C ASN A 25 -5.53 -1.40 -2.75
N TYR A 26 -4.52 -1.08 -1.92
CA TYR A 26 -4.65 -1.30 -0.47
C TYR A 26 -5.73 -0.43 0.14
N MET A 27 -5.93 0.81 -0.32
CA MET A 27 -7.02 1.67 0.17
C MET A 27 -8.40 1.10 -0.19
N GLU A 28 -8.60 0.64 -1.42
CA GLU A 28 -9.84 -0.03 -1.83
C GLU A 28 -10.14 -1.28 -0.98
N ALA A 29 -9.12 -2.08 -0.67
CA ALA A 29 -9.27 -3.24 0.22
C ALA A 29 -9.71 -2.83 1.65
N ILE A 30 -9.13 -1.75 2.19
CA ILE A 30 -9.44 -1.22 3.53
C ILE A 30 -10.85 -0.61 3.58
N GLU A 31 -11.29 0.03 2.49
CA GLU A 31 -12.65 0.57 2.39
C GLU A 31 -13.72 -0.54 2.41
N LEU A 32 -13.41 -1.69 1.81
CA LEU A 32 -14.30 -2.85 1.82
C LEU A 32 -14.25 -3.63 3.13
N ASP A 33 -13.05 -3.79 3.70
CA ASP A 33 -12.82 -4.47 4.97
C ASP A 33 -11.66 -3.78 5.72
N SER A 34 -12.03 -3.06 6.77
CA SER A 34 -11.10 -2.30 7.59
C SER A 34 -10.21 -3.17 8.48
N GLU A 35 -10.47 -4.47 8.59
CA GLU A 35 -9.64 -5.45 9.28
C GLU A 35 -8.80 -6.30 8.30
N SER A 36 -8.88 -6.01 6.99
CA SER A 36 -8.14 -6.77 5.98
C SER A 36 -6.61 -6.62 6.12
N PRO A 37 -5.81 -7.58 5.60
CA PRO A 37 -4.35 -7.50 5.61
C PRO A 37 -3.76 -6.27 4.90
N ALA A 38 -4.57 -5.57 4.10
CA ALA A 38 -4.16 -4.38 3.38
C ALA A 38 -3.80 -3.21 4.33
N VAL A 39 -4.36 -3.16 5.54
CA VAL A 39 -3.98 -2.15 6.56
C VAL A 39 -2.49 -2.20 6.86
N GLU A 40 -1.97 -3.39 7.17
CA GLU A 40 -0.55 -3.56 7.49
C GLU A 40 0.33 -3.40 6.24
N ALA A 41 -0.15 -3.83 5.07
CA ALA A 41 0.58 -3.64 3.82
C ALA A 41 0.76 -2.16 3.46
N LYS A 42 -0.29 -1.35 3.66
CA LYS A 42 -0.23 0.10 3.52
C LYS A 42 0.77 0.72 4.50
N ARG A 43 0.72 0.33 5.78
CA ARG A 43 1.66 0.85 6.80
C ARG A 43 3.12 0.55 6.43
N MET A 44 3.43 -0.69 6.04
CA MET A 44 4.76 -1.06 5.57
C MET A 44 5.19 -0.22 4.37
N LEU A 45 4.28 0.04 3.44
CA LEU A 45 4.57 0.88 2.27
C LEU A 45 4.84 2.33 2.66
N ASP A 46 4.05 2.90 3.56
CA ASP A 46 4.24 4.25 4.11
C ASP A 46 5.60 4.36 4.81
N ASP A 47 6.00 3.35 5.60
CA ASP A 47 7.31 3.30 6.28
C ASP A 47 8.47 3.25 5.29
N ILE A 48 8.35 2.43 4.24
CA ILE A 48 9.33 2.34 3.16
C ILE A 48 9.47 3.70 2.44
N MET A 49 8.35 4.30 2.06
CA MET A 49 8.34 5.59 1.38
C MET A 49 8.88 6.71 2.29
N SER A 50 8.53 6.69 3.58
CA SER A 50 9.08 7.61 4.57
C SER A 50 10.60 7.45 4.70
N TYR A 51 11.13 6.23 4.69
CA TYR A 51 12.57 5.99 4.71
C TYR A 51 13.27 6.54 3.46
N TYR A 52 12.72 6.31 2.27
CA TYR A 52 13.31 6.80 1.01
C TYR A 52 13.12 8.31 0.79
N CYS A 53 12.03 8.89 1.29
CA CYS A 53 11.68 10.30 1.11
C CYS A 53 12.08 11.18 2.31
N LYS A 54 12.75 10.65 3.33
CA LYS A 54 13.29 11.44 4.46
C LYS A 54 14.21 12.58 4.01
N ASP A 55 14.89 12.44 2.87
CA ASP A 55 15.74 13.50 2.30
C ASP A 55 14.96 14.54 1.46
N MET A 56 13.68 14.33 1.14
CA MET A 56 12.85 15.34 0.44
C MET A 56 12.27 16.40 1.37
N TYR A 57 12.20 16.13 2.67
CA TYR A 57 11.57 16.98 3.68
C TYR A 57 12.54 17.39 4.81
N ASN A 58 13.85 17.36 4.55
CA ASN A 58 14.82 18.01 5.43
C ASN A 58 15.14 19.41 4.84
N PRO A 59 14.55 20.50 5.38
CA PRO A 59 14.79 21.86 4.90
C PRO A 59 16.24 22.33 5.05
#